data_AF-A0A3B4GUY4-F1
#
_entry.id   AF-A0A3B4GUY4-F1
#
_cell.length_a   1.000
_cell.length_b   1.000
_cell.length_c   1.000
_cell.angle_alpha   90.00
_cell.angle_beta   90.00
_cell.angle_gamma   90.00
#
_symmetry.space_group_name_H-M   'P 1'
#
loop_
_entity.id
_entity.type
_entity.pdbx_description
1 polymer ?
#
loop_
_entity_poly.entity_id
_entity_poly.type
_entity_poly.pdbx_seq_one_letter_code
_entity_poly.pdbx_strand_id
1 'polypeptide(L)'
;MSPIKNKHLLVLHHVVVVLLFLTQTCGGQHQMIGPTQPVVAMIGDDIILPCHLEPAVDAVDLTVDWSRTDLKPRSVYVRREGVELLTEQNPL
;
A
#
# COMPACT_ATOMS: atom_id res chain seq x y z
N MET A 1 -26.18 19.43 44.58
CA MET A 1 -25.60 18.19 44.04
C MET A 1 -25.73 18.26 42.52
N SER A 2 -24.75 18.84 41.82
CA SER A 2 -25.00 19.50 40.53
C SER A 2 -24.82 18.58 39.30
N PRO A 3 -25.87 18.38 38.46
CA PRO A 3 -25.87 17.50 37.28
C PRO A 3 -25.00 17.99 36.10
N ILE A 4 -24.43 19.18 36.22
CA ILE A 4 -23.64 19.87 35.18
C ILE A 4 -22.25 19.23 35.03
N LYS A 5 -21.65 18.72 36.11
CA LYS A 5 -20.33 18.07 36.07
C LYS A 5 -20.33 16.82 35.18
N ASN A 6 -21.45 16.10 35.12
CA ASN A 6 -21.60 14.86 34.36
C ASN A 6 -21.66 15.12 32.84
N LYS A 7 -22.30 16.21 32.43
CA LYS A 7 -22.37 16.60 31.01
C LYS A 7 -21.01 17.05 30.48
N HIS A 8 -20.29 17.88 31.24
CA HIS A 8 -18.93 18.28 30.87
C HIS A 8 -17.96 17.11 30.84
N LEU A 9 -18.09 16.17 31.78
CA LEU A 9 -17.29 14.95 31.80
C LEU A 9 -17.57 14.05 30.59
N LEU A 10 -18.84 13.91 30.19
CA LEU A 10 -19.24 13.14 29.00
C LEU A 10 -18.70 13.77 27.71
N VAL A 11 -18.81 15.10 27.57
CA VAL A 11 -18.27 15.84 26.42
C VAL A 11 -16.75 15.68 26.36
N LEU A 12 -16.05 15.83 27.47
CA LEU A 12 -14.60 15.65 27.53
C LEU A 12 -14.20 14.22 27.13
N HIS A 13 -14.92 13.21 27.62
CA HIS A 13 -14.69 11.81 27.24
C HIS A 13 -14.88 11.59 25.74
N HIS A 14 -15.95 12.11 25.14
CA HIS A 14 -16.16 12.01 23.69
C HIS A 14 -15.07 12.72 22.88
N VAL A 15 -14.64 13.92 23.30
CA VAL A 15 -13.54 14.64 22.65
C VAL A 15 -12.25 13.82 22.73
N VAL A 16 -11.93 13.25 23.89
CA VAL A 16 -10.74 12.39 24.07
C VAL A 16 -10.84 11.13 23.21
N VAL A 17 -11.99 10.47 23.15
CA VAL A 17 -12.21 9.28 22.31
C VAL A 17 -12.04 9.63 20.83
N VAL A 18 -12.63 10.72 20.36
CA VAL A 18 -12.46 11.19 18.97
C VAL A 18 -11.01 11.51 18.66
N LEU A 19 -10.30 12.21 19.56
CA LEU A 19 -8.87 12.49 19.41
C LEU A 19 -8.04 11.20 19.36
N LEU A 20 -8.34 10.20 20.19
CA LEU A 20 -7.69 8.89 20.18
C LEU A 20 -7.96 8.12 18.87
N PHE A 21 -9.17 8.19 18.33
CA PHE A 21 -9.47 7.60 17.02
C PHE A 21 -8.72 8.33 15.90
N LEU A 22 -8.67 9.66 15.92
CA LEU A 22 -7.96 10.48 14.92
C LEU A 22 -6.44 10.30 14.96
N THR A 23 -5.85 10.01 16.13
CA THR A 23 -4.41 9.70 16.21
C THR A 23 -4.09 8.26 15.81
N GLN A 24 -5.08 7.35 15.87
CA GLN A 24 -4.96 5.98 15.37
C GLN A 24 -5.08 5.86 13.85
N THR A 25 -5.55 6.89 13.13
CA THR A 25 -5.61 6.86 11.66
C THR A 25 -4.27 7.09 10.96
N CYS A 26 -3.14 6.98 11.67
CA CYS A 26 -1.85 6.85 11.03
C CYS A 26 -1.78 5.45 10.40
N GLY A 27 -2.31 5.32 9.18
CA GLY A 27 -2.11 4.12 8.37
C GLY A 27 -0.62 3.81 8.34
N GLY A 28 -0.23 2.66 8.88
CA GLY A 28 1.18 2.29 8.97
C GLY A 28 1.85 2.40 7.60
N GLN A 29 3.06 2.93 7.57
CA GLN A 29 3.84 2.95 6.33
C GLN A 29 4.23 1.51 5.99
N HIS A 30 3.75 1.00 4.86
CA HIS A 30 4.06 -0.35 4.40
C HIS A 30 5.41 -0.33 3.70
N GLN A 31 6.26 -1.31 4.00
CA GLN A 31 7.56 -1.46 3.37
C GLN A 31 7.47 -2.51 2.27
N MET A 32 7.98 -2.21 1.07
CA MET A 32 8.18 -3.20 0.03
C MET A 32 9.43 -4.04 0.35
N ILE A 33 9.24 -5.34 0.50
CA ILE A 33 10.28 -6.33 0.67
C ILE A 33 10.47 -7.05 -0.66
N GLY A 34 11.71 -7.06 -1.16
CA GLY A 34 12.12 -7.74 -2.38
C GLY A 34 13.09 -8.90 -2.10
N PRO A 35 13.58 -9.57 -3.14
CA PRO A 35 14.51 -10.67 -2.97
C PRO A 35 15.85 -10.13 -2.44
N THR A 36 16.46 -10.85 -1.49
CA THR A 36 17.76 -10.48 -0.90
C THR A 36 18.93 -10.75 -1.83
N GLN A 37 18.72 -11.55 -2.88
CA GLN A 37 19.70 -11.91 -3.89
C GLN A 37 19.09 -11.73 -5.28
N PRO A 38 19.90 -11.50 -6.33
CA PRO A 38 19.38 -11.42 -7.70
C PRO A 38 18.65 -12.70 -8.11
N VAL A 39 17.52 -12.55 -8.80
CA VAL A 39 16.83 -13.67 -9.45
C VAL A 39 17.56 -13.98 -10.75
N VAL A 40 17.98 -15.23 -10.93
CA VAL A 40 18.71 -15.70 -12.11
C VAL A 40 17.81 -16.61 -12.94
N ALA A 41 17.84 -16.44 -14.26
CA ALA A 41 17.02 -17.16 -15.22
C ALA A 41 17.86 -17.64 -16.41
N MET A 42 17.45 -18.75 -17.05
CA MET A 42 17.97 -19.10 -18.38
C MET A 42 17.16 -18.40 -19.47
N ILE A 43 17.78 -18.23 -20.64
CA ILE A 43 17.11 -17.64 -21.80
C ILE A 43 15.95 -18.56 -22.22
N GLY A 44 14.75 -17.99 -22.31
CA GLY A 44 13.53 -18.71 -22.66
C GLY A 44 12.71 -19.18 -21.44
N ASP A 45 13.23 -19.05 -20.22
CA ASP A 45 12.46 -19.34 -19.01
C ASP A 45 11.55 -18.17 -18.65
N ASP A 46 10.34 -18.49 -18.20
CA ASP A 46 9.52 -17.57 -17.43
C ASP A 46 10.00 -17.52 -15.99
N ILE A 47 10.07 -16.32 -15.42
CA ILE A 47 10.47 -16.13 -14.02
C ILE A 47 9.47 -15.30 -13.23
N ILE A 48 9.55 -15.46 -11.91
CA ILE A 48 8.81 -14.66 -10.95
C ILE A 48 9.81 -13.73 -10.26
N LEU A 49 9.49 -12.43 -10.23
CA LEU A 49 10.16 -11.44 -9.39
C LEU A 49 9.33 -11.27 -8.11
N PRO A 50 9.70 -11.92 -6.98
CA PRO A 50 8.88 -11.86 -5.79
C PRO A 50 9.03 -10.50 -5.10
N CYS A 51 7.91 -9.95 -4.62
CA CYS A 51 7.91 -8.86 -3.66
C CYS A 51 6.62 -8.89 -2.85
N HIS A 52 6.66 -8.36 -1.63
CA HIS A 52 5.49 -8.23 -0.79
C HIS A 52 5.57 -6.98 0.08
N LEU A 53 4.46 -6.61 0.72
CA LEU A 53 4.40 -5.50 1.67
C LEU A 53 4.45 -6.03 3.10
N GLU A 54 5.21 -5.36 3.97
CA GLU A 54 5.20 -5.58 5.41
C GLU A 54 4.78 -4.29 6.16
N PRO A 55 3.78 -4.36 7.07
CA PRO A 55 2.92 -5.51 7.35
C PRO A 55 2.07 -5.93 6.14
N ALA A 56 1.56 -7.17 6.13
CA ALA A 56 0.77 -7.67 5.01
C ALA A 56 -0.54 -6.88 4.85
N VAL A 57 -0.84 -6.48 3.63
CA VAL A 57 -2.06 -5.75 3.24
C VAL A 57 -2.57 -6.27 1.91
N ASP A 58 -3.88 -6.19 1.68
CA ASP A 58 -4.45 -6.42 0.37
C ASP A 58 -4.01 -5.32 -0.60
N ALA A 59 -3.36 -5.73 -1.68
CA ALA A 59 -2.83 -4.83 -2.70
C ALA A 59 -3.79 -4.64 -3.88
N VAL A 60 -5.00 -5.22 -3.86
CA VAL A 60 -5.98 -5.09 -4.97
C VAL A 60 -6.28 -3.63 -5.29
N ASP A 61 -6.50 -2.81 -4.26
CA ASP A 61 -6.81 -1.38 -4.42
C ASP A 61 -5.54 -0.51 -4.57
N LEU A 62 -4.35 -1.11 -4.48
CA LEU A 62 -3.08 -0.41 -4.68
C LEU A 62 -2.69 -0.39 -6.16
N THR A 63 -1.84 0.57 -6.52
CA THR A 63 -1.18 0.53 -7.84
C THR A 63 0.06 -0.35 -7.76
N VAL A 64 0.17 -1.31 -8.67
CA VAL A 64 1.36 -2.14 -8.88
C VAL A 64 1.97 -1.77 -10.22
N ASP A 65 3.22 -1.30 -10.21
CA ASP A 65 3.98 -0.95 -11.41
C ASP A 65 5.31 -1.69 -11.40
N TRP A 66 5.54 -2.53 -12.41
CA TRP A 66 6.84 -3.09 -12.71
C TRP A 66 7.46 -2.31 -13.85
N SER A 67 8.64 -1.75 -13.61
CA SER A 67 9.35 -0.93 -14.59
C SER A 67 10.78 -1.41 -14.80
N ARG A 68 11.24 -1.26 -16.05
CA ARG A 68 12.60 -1.49 -16.47
C ARG A 68 13.25 -0.18 -16.85
N THR A 69 14.40 0.11 -16.23
CA THR A 69 15.09 1.39 -16.39
C THR A 69 15.68 1.59 -17.79
N ASP A 70 15.94 0.50 -18.51
CA ASP A 70 16.51 0.46 -19.85
C ASP A 70 15.48 0.63 -20.98
N LEU A 71 14.18 0.59 -20.66
CA LEU A 71 13.10 0.68 -21.64
C LEU A 71 12.47 2.07 -21.72
N LYS A 72 11.80 2.35 -22.86
CA LYS A 72 10.94 3.54 -23.06
C LYS A 72 9.68 3.13 -23.85
N PRO A 73 8.46 3.24 -23.29
CA PRO A 73 8.16 3.58 -21.88
C PRO A 73 8.76 2.58 -20.89
N ARG A 74 8.91 2.93 -19.61
CA ARG A 74 9.63 2.07 -18.64
C ARG A 74 8.77 0.94 -18.08
N SER A 75 7.48 1.18 -17.90
CA SER A 75 6.56 0.23 -17.29
C SER A 75 6.32 -0.96 -18.21
N VAL A 76 6.56 -2.17 -17.72
CA VAL A 76 6.27 -3.43 -18.42
C VAL A 76 4.98 -4.07 -17.93
N TYR A 77 4.54 -3.71 -16.72
CA TYR A 77 3.27 -4.15 -16.16
C TYR A 77 2.71 -3.05 -15.26
N VAL A 78 1.44 -2.70 -15.45
CA VAL A 78 0.73 -1.74 -14.59
C VAL A 78 -0.64 -2.28 -14.24
N ARG A 79 -0.94 -2.33 -12.95
CA ARG A 79 -2.28 -2.58 -12.41
C ARG A 79 -2.67 -1.45 -11.48
N ARG A 80 -3.87 -0.91 -11.61
CA ARG A 80 -4.44 0.10 -10.73
C ARG A 80 -5.88 -0.27 -10.40
N GLU A 81 -6.23 -0.24 -9.11
CA GLU A 81 -7.60 -0.55 -8.65
C GLU A 81 -8.08 -1.91 -9.19
N GLY A 82 -7.21 -2.92 -9.13
CA GLY A 82 -7.49 -4.25 -9.65
C GLY A 82 -7.48 -4.40 -11.18
N VAL A 83 -7.40 -3.31 -11.94
CA VAL A 83 -7.46 -3.33 -13.42
C VAL A 83 -6.06 -3.22 -14.02
N GLU A 84 -5.75 -4.12 -14.96
CA GLU A 84 -4.53 -4.07 -15.76
C GLU A 84 -4.62 -3.05 -16.89
N LEU A 85 -3.63 -2.16 -16.99
CA LEU A 85 -3.62 -1.02 -17.91
C LEU A 85 -2.67 -1.25 -19.09
N LEU A 86 -3.14 -2.00 -20.09
CA LEU A 86 -2.35 -2.39 -21.26
C LEU A 86 -1.81 -1.20 -22.07
N THR A 87 -2.50 -0.06 -22.08
CA THR A 87 -2.08 1.14 -22.84
C THR A 87 -0.87 1.85 -22.26
N GLU A 88 -0.55 1.60 -20.99
CA GLU A 88 0.59 2.20 -20.28
C GLU A 88 1.82 1.28 -20.25
N GLN A 89 1.67 0.05 -20.73
CA GLN A 89 2.74 -0.94 -20.77
C GLN A 89 3.62 -0.72 -22.00
N ASN A 90 4.89 -1.07 -21.85
CA ASN A 90 5.82 -1.14 -22.95
C ASN A 90 5.43 -2.29 -23.89
N PRO A 91 5.33 -2.06 -25.21
CA PRO A 91 4.97 -3.10 -26.19
C PRO A 91 6.10 -4.10 -26.53
N LEU A 92 7.26 -4.01 -25.86
CA LEU A 92 8.46 -4.82 -26.11
C LEU A 92 8.33 -6.28 -25.68
#